data_AF-A0A1G2WB71-F1
#
_entry.id   AF-A0A1G2WB71-F1
#
_cell.length_a   1.000
_cell.length_b   1.000
_cell.length_c   1.000
_cell.angle_alpha   90.00
_cell.angle_beta   90.00
_cell.angle_gamma   90.00
#
_symmetry.space_group_name_H-M   'P 1'
#
loop_
_entity.id
_entity.type
_entity.pdbx_description
1 polymer ?
#
loop_
_entity_poly.entity_id
_entity_poly.type
_entity_poly.pdbx_seq_one_letter_code
_entity_poly.pdbx_strand_id
1 'polypeptide(L)'
;MQVYFENPRIETALRREARAAKIPLSRAAERAIERGLLKRPTADPEDRLLDLERSLRDHMRSTARDMAILQELVVELARLILLRLPDTPADEDALLQAAADSRIERLLDAAAARIATGGPGPTHEVNGHATPEDRSFRAAAT
;
A
#
# COMPACT_ATOMS: atom_id res chain seq x y z
N MET A 1 -25.84 -40.68 -6.93
CA MET A 1 -24.99 -39.71 -7.64
C MET A 1 -24.19 -40.47 -8.69
N GLN A 2 -24.45 -40.22 -9.98
CA GLN A 2 -23.77 -40.89 -11.08
C GLN A 2 -22.61 -39.99 -11.53
N VAL A 3 -21.38 -40.48 -11.44
CA VAL A 3 -20.17 -39.70 -11.81
C VAL A 3 -19.84 -40.04 -13.26
N TYR A 4 -19.97 -39.05 -14.14
CA TYR A 4 -19.59 -39.18 -15.55
C TYR A 4 -18.13 -38.76 -15.70
N PHE A 5 -17.33 -39.60 -16.35
CA PHE A 5 -15.92 -39.31 -16.61
C PHE A 5 -15.74 -39.08 -18.11
N GLU A 6 -15.33 -37.87 -18.50
CA GLU A 6 -14.93 -37.59 -19.89
C GLU A 6 -13.53 -38.13 -20.20
N ASN A 7 -12.69 -38.29 -19.17
CA ASN A 7 -11.30 -38.73 -19.33
C ASN A 7 -11.06 -40.14 -18.77
N PRO A 8 -10.72 -41.13 -19.63
CA PRO A 8 -10.56 -42.53 -19.21
C PRO A 8 -9.37 -42.78 -18.29
N ARG A 9 -8.36 -41.89 -18.29
CA ARG A 9 -7.20 -42.01 -17.39
C ARG A 9 -7.57 -41.69 -15.94
N ILE A 10 -8.51 -40.77 -15.72
CA ILE A 10 -8.98 -40.38 -14.39
C ILE A 10 -9.85 -41.50 -13.81
N GLU A 11 -10.72 -42.09 -14.63
CA GLU A 11 -11.57 -43.21 -14.24
C GLU A 11 -10.75 -44.43 -13.78
N THR A 12 -9.71 -44.79 -14.54
CA THR A 12 -8.83 -45.92 -14.19
C THR A 12 -8.04 -45.68 -12.91
N ALA A 13 -7.52 -44.46 -12.71
CA ALA A 13 -6.85 -44.07 -11.47
C ALA A 13 -7.79 -44.13 -10.25
N LEU A 14 -9.02 -43.61 -10.38
CA LEU A 14 -10.04 -43.63 -9.33
C LEU A 14 -10.54 -45.03 -9.00
N ARG A 15 -10.70 -45.90 -10.01
CA ARG A 15 -11.04 -47.31 -9.77
C ARG A 15 -9.94 -48.05 -9.02
N ARG A 16 -8.68 -47.77 -9.34
CA ARG A 16 -7.53 -48.32 -8.60
C ARG A 16 -7.54 -47.84 -7.15
N GLU A 17 -7.79 -46.56 -6.92
CA GLU A 17 -7.88 -45.97 -5.59
C GLU A 17 -9.07 -46.51 -4.78
N ALA A 18 -10.24 -46.64 -5.39
CA ALA A 18 -11.44 -47.24 -4.80
C ALA A 18 -11.20 -48.69 -4.36
N ARG A 19 -10.53 -49.49 -5.21
CA ARG A 19 -10.16 -50.88 -4.89
C ARG A 19 -9.15 -50.96 -3.75
N ALA A 20 -8.09 -50.14 -3.79
CA ALA A 20 -7.06 -50.13 -2.76
C ALA A 20 -7.62 -49.73 -1.38
N ALA A 21 -8.53 -48.75 -1.36
CA ALA A 21 -9.16 -48.27 -0.14
C ALA A 21 -10.45 -49.03 0.25
N LYS A 22 -10.89 -50.02 -0.55
CA LYS A 22 -12.14 -50.78 -0.35
C LYS A 22 -13.38 -49.88 -0.15
N ILE A 23 -13.46 -48.79 -0.91
CA ILE A 23 -14.57 -47.83 -0.87
C ILE A 23 -15.28 -47.77 -2.23
N PRO A 24 -16.56 -47.34 -2.28
CA PRO A 24 -17.23 -47.14 -3.56
C PRO A 24 -16.55 -46.04 -4.38
N LEU A 25 -16.63 -46.15 -5.71
CA LEU A 25 -15.99 -45.23 -6.66
C LEU A 25 -16.41 -43.77 -6.43
N SER A 26 -17.68 -43.54 -6.11
CA SER A 26 -18.20 -42.21 -5.77
C SER A 26 -17.48 -41.57 -4.58
N ARG A 27 -17.20 -42.37 -3.53
CA ARG A 27 -16.50 -41.91 -2.33
C ARG A 27 -15.00 -41.73 -2.56
N ALA A 28 -14.41 -42.50 -3.47
CA ALA A 28 -13.04 -42.26 -3.93
C ALA A 28 -12.93 -40.95 -4.71
N ALA A 29 -13.92 -40.65 -5.56
CA ALA A 29 -13.98 -39.40 -6.31
C ALA A 29 -14.16 -38.19 -5.39
N GLU A 30 -15.06 -38.27 -4.41
CA GLU A 30 -15.27 -37.25 -3.40
C GLU A 30 -13.98 -36.93 -2.64
N ARG A 31 -13.26 -37.96 -2.15
CA ARG A 31 -11.96 -37.78 -1.48
C ARG A 31 -10.87 -37.21 -2.40
N ALA A 32 -10.90 -37.49 -3.69
CA ALA A 32 -9.96 -36.92 -4.65
C ALA A 32 -10.25 -35.44 -4.90
N ILE A 33 -11.53 -35.06 -4.99
CA ILE A 33 -11.98 -33.67 -5.11
C ILE A 33 -11.63 -32.90 -3.83
N GLU A 34 -11.98 -33.42 -2.66
CA GLU A 34 -11.68 -32.81 -1.36
C GLU A 34 -10.17 -32.55 -1.19
N ARG A 35 -9.32 -33.54 -1.49
CA ARG A 35 -7.85 -33.35 -1.47
C ARG A 35 -7.38 -32.33 -2.51
N GLY A 36 -8.00 -32.28 -3.67
CA GLY A 36 -7.68 -31.32 -4.73
C GLY A 36 -8.01 -29.88 -4.32
N LEU A 37 -9.17 -29.69 -3.68
CA LEU A 37 -9.61 -28.41 -3.13
C LEU A 37 -8.73 -27.98 -1.95
N LEU A 38 -8.48 -28.87 -0.99
CA LEU A 38 -7.61 -28.59 0.16
C LEU A 38 -6.16 -28.28 -0.24
N LYS A 39 -5.62 -28.94 -1.28
CA LYS A 39 -4.27 -28.66 -1.80
C LYS A 39 -4.17 -27.36 -2.60
N ARG A 40 -5.29 -26.76 -2.98
CA ARG A 40 -5.34 -25.45 -3.66
C ARG A 40 -6.18 -24.48 -2.80
N PRO A 41 -5.66 -24.04 -1.64
CA PRO A 41 -6.34 -23.02 -0.83
C PRO A 41 -6.53 -21.71 -1.60
N THR A 42 -5.67 -21.42 -2.59
CA THR A 42 -5.83 -20.30 -3.53
C THR A 42 -6.95 -20.48 -4.56
N ALA A 43 -7.80 -21.51 -4.48
CA ALA A 43 -8.93 -21.70 -5.40
C ALA A 43 -10.24 -21.10 -4.90
N ASP A 44 -10.33 -20.70 -3.63
CA ASP A 44 -11.51 -20.01 -3.12
C ASP A 44 -11.54 -18.56 -3.66
N PRO A 45 -12.56 -18.17 -4.43
CA PRO A 45 -12.66 -16.81 -4.95
C PRO A 45 -12.74 -15.76 -3.83
N GLU A 46 -13.31 -16.10 -2.67
CA GLU A 46 -13.46 -15.16 -1.56
C GLU A 46 -12.11 -14.81 -0.92
N ASP A 47 -11.26 -15.82 -0.69
CA ASP A 47 -9.91 -15.62 -0.16
C ASP A 47 -9.04 -14.76 -1.09
N ARG A 48 -9.15 -14.97 -2.41
CA ARG A 48 -8.44 -14.14 -3.40
C ARG A 48 -8.85 -12.68 -3.35
N LEU A 49 -10.14 -12.40 -3.20
CA LEU A 49 -10.66 -11.04 -3.11
C LEU A 49 -10.17 -10.38 -1.83
N LEU A 50 -10.14 -11.12 -0.73
CA LEU A 50 -9.69 -10.65 0.57
C LEU A 50 -8.19 -10.33 0.57
N ASP A 51 -7.37 -11.17 -0.07
CA ASP A 51 -5.95 -10.92 -0.28
C ASP A 51 -5.69 -9.70 -1.18
N LEU A 52 -6.49 -9.53 -2.24
CA LEU A 52 -6.41 -8.37 -3.13
C LEU A 52 -6.77 -7.08 -2.39
N GLU A 53 -7.82 -7.10 -1.55
CA GLU A 53 -8.23 -5.95 -0.75
C GLU A 53 -7.14 -5.55 0.25
N ARG A 54 -6.51 -6.53 0.93
CA ARG A 54 -5.38 -6.28 1.84
C ARG A 54 -4.20 -5.66 1.09
N SER A 55 -3.81 -6.25 -0.04
CA SER A 55 -2.73 -5.75 -0.90
C SER A 55 -3.00 -4.32 -1.38
N LEU A 56 -4.23 -4.03 -1.83
CA LEU A 56 -4.64 -2.70 -2.25
C LEU A 56 -4.57 -1.70 -1.10
N ARG A 57 -5.06 -2.07 0.09
CA ARG A 57 -5.03 -1.20 1.28
C ARG A 57 -3.60 -0.87 1.70
N ASP A 58 -2.71 -1.86 1.70
CA ASP A 58 -1.30 -1.66 2.02
C ASP A 58 -0.61 -0.80 0.95
N HIS A 59 -0.92 -1.03 -0.31
CA HIS A 59 -0.43 -0.19 -1.42
C HIS A 59 -0.89 1.26 -1.28
N MET A 60 -2.19 1.50 -1.06
CA MET A 60 -2.73 2.84 -0.81
C MET A 60 -2.07 3.53 0.38
N ARG A 61 -1.78 2.78 1.45
CA ARG A 61 -1.08 3.30 2.62
C ARG A 61 0.37 3.68 2.31
N SER A 62 1.06 2.91 1.47
CA SER A 62 2.40 3.26 0.98
C SER A 62 2.34 4.52 0.11
N THR A 63 1.50 4.52 -0.92
CA THR A 63 1.37 5.63 -1.88
C THR A 63 0.96 6.93 -1.20
N ALA A 64 0.11 6.88 -0.17
CA ALA A 64 -0.25 8.06 0.62
C ALA A 64 0.95 8.66 1.37
N ARG A 65 1.84 7.81 1.92
CA ARG A 65 3.07 8.28 2.56
C ARG A 65 4.04 8.89 1.55
N ASP A 66 4.23 8.21 0.43
CA ASP A 66 5.12 8.67 -0.65
C ASP A 66 4.66 10.02 -1.20
N MET A 67 3.35 10.19 -1.39
CA MET A 67 2.77 11.45 -1.84
C MET A 67 2.98 12.59 -0.84
N ALA A 68 2.85 12.31 0.47
CA ALA A 68 3.10 13.32 1.50
C ALA A 68 4.57 13.78 1.51
N ILE A 69 5.50 12.84 1.34
CA ILE A 69 6.94 13.15 1.23
C ILE A 69 7.21 13.98 -0.03
N LEU A 70 6.64 13.60 -1.17
CA LEU A 70 6.78 14.37 -2.42
C LEU A 70 6.22 15.78 -2.28
N GLN A 71 5.08 15.97 -1.62
CA GLN A 71 4.52 17.30 -1.37
C GLN A 71 5.42 18.16 -0.47
N GLU A 72 5.98 17.58 0.60
CA GLU A 72 6.93 18.26 1.47
C GLU A 72 8.16 18.73 0.67
N LEU A 73 8.74 17.83 -0.13
CA LEU A 73 9.88 18.13 -0.99
C LEU A 73 9.57 19.23 -2.02
N VAL A 74 8.39 19.19 -2.65
CA VAL A 74 7.97 20.22 -3.61
C VAL A 74 7.79 21.58 -2.94
N VAL A 75 7.22 21.62 -1.72
CA VAL A 75 7.05 22.88 -0.97
C VAL A 75 8.40 23.44 -0.52
N GLU A 76 9.33 22.60 -0.06
CA GLU A 76 10.68 23.04 0.28
C GLU A 76 11.46 23.52 -0.95
N LEU A 77 11.36 22.80 -2.07
CA LEU A 77 11.96 23.21 -3.33
C LEU A 77 11.39 24.56 -3.80
N ALA A 78 10.07 24.72 -3.78
CA ALA A 78 9.42 25.98 -4.12
C ALA A 78 9.86 27.12 -3.19
N ARG A 79 9.99 26.86 -1.89
CA ARG A 79 10.51 27.83 -0.92
C ARG A 79 11.95 28.23 -1.24
N LEU A 80 12.83 27.29 -1.54
CA LEU A 80 14.22 27.56 -1.93
C LEU A 80 14.31 28.36 -3.23
N ILE A 81 13.48 28.04 -4.21
CA ILE A 81 13.40 28.77 -5.48
C ILE A 81 12.87 30.19 -5.25
N LEU A 82 11.80 30.37 -4.46
CA LEU A 82 11.16 31.68 -4.23
C LEU A 82 11.98 32.60 -3.32
N LEU A 83 12.70 32.05 -2.34
CA LEU A 83 13.66 32.83 -1.54
C LEU A 83 14.86 33.31 -2.36
N ARG A 84 15.02 32.82 -3.59
CA ARG A 84 16.23 32.99 -4.37
C ARG A 84 15.98 33.17 -5.86
N LEU A 85 14.80 33.65 -6.23
CA LEU A 85 14.60 34.18 -7.57
C LEU A 85 15.49 35.43 -7.64
N PRO A 86 16.53 35.45 -8.49
CA PRO A 86 17.51 36.52 -8.49
C PRO A 86 16.86 37.76 -9.10
N ASP A 87 16.37 38.65 -8.24
CA ASP A 87 15.87 39.96 -8.69
C ASP A 87 17.03 40.96 -8.87
N THR A 88 18.26 40.60 -8.44
CA THR A 88 19.45 41.47 -8.55
C THR A 88 20.75 40.71 -8.81
N PRO A 89 21.75 41.33 -9.49
CA PRO A 89 23.04 40.69 -9.82
C PRO A 89 23.94 40.39 -8.61
N ALA A 90 23.54 40.78 -7.40
CA ALA A 90 24.25 40.43 -6.16
C ALA A 90 24.03 38.96 -5.72
N ASP A 91 23.05 38.26 -6.32
CA ASP A 91 22.73 36.86 -6.02
C ASP A 91 23.66 35.85 -6.74
N GLU A 92 24.62 36.30 -7.55
CA GLU A 92 25.61 35.47 -8.26
C GLU A 92 26.88 35.12 -7.44
N ASP A 93 26.87 35.36 -6.13
CA ASP A 93 28.04 35.12 -5.27
C ASP A 93 28.30 33.61 -5.06
N ALA A 94 29.51 33.16 -5.39
CA ALA A 94 29.91 31.74 -5.40
C ALA A 94 29.88 31.10 -3.99
N LEU A 95 30.16 31.87 -2.94
CA LEU A 95 30.10 31.41 -1.55
C LEU A 95 28.67 31.11 -1.12
N LEU A 96 27.74 31.94 -1.58
CA LEU A 96 26.32 31.77 -1.35
C LEU A 96 25.79 30.55 -2.11
N GLN A 97 26.25 30.29 -3.33
CA GLN A 97 25.90 29.08 -4.08
C GLN A 97 26.36 27.81 -3.34
N ALA A 98 27.62 27.74 -2.94
CA ALA A 98 28.15 26.59 -2.20
C ALA A 98 27.42 26.32 -0.87
N ALA A 99 27.05 27.38 -0.14
CA ALA A 99 26.30 27.25 1.11
C ALA A 99 24.88 26.70 0.90
N ALA A 100 24.25 27.01 -0.24
CA ALA A 100 22.94 26.49 -0.60
C ALA A 100 23.01 25.03 -1.04
N ASP A 101 24.00 24.66 -1.85
CA ASP A 101 24.22 23.27 -2.27
C ASP A 101 24.41 22.37 -1.03
N SER A 102 25.25 22.80 -0.09
CA SER A 102 25.46 22.10 1.19
C SER A 102 24.21 22.03 2.07
N ARG A 103 23.22 22.91 1.88
CA ARG A 103 21.96 22.88 2.63
C ARG A 103 20.94 21.96 1.96
N ILE A 104 20.87 21.97 0.63
CA ILE A 104 20.05 21.04 -0.16
C ILE A 104 20.49 19.61 0.12
N GLU A 105 21.79 19.34 0.07
CA GLU A 105 22.36 18.01 0.34
C GLU A 105 21.95 17.49 1.73
N ARG A 106 22.03 18.34 2.77
CA ARG A 106 21.56 18.00 4.12
C ARG A 106 20.06 17.75 4.23
N LEU A 107 19.23 18.47 3.48
CA LEU A 107 17.78 18.25 3.45
C LEU A 107 17.44 16.93 2.75
N LEU A 108 18.11 16.63 1.64
CA LEU A 108 17.98 15.36 0.93
C LEU A 108 18.41 14.18 1.80
N ASP A 109 19.53 14.30 2.53
CA ASP A 109 19.98 13.28 3.48
C ASP A 109 18.98 13.05 4.61
N ALA A 110 18.41 14.13 5.17
CA ALA A 110 17.38 14.03 6.20
C ALA A 110 16.10 13.37 5.66
N ALA A 111 15.69 13.67 4.43
CA ALA A 111 14.54 13.03 3.79
C ALA A 111 14.81 11.55 3.51
N ALA A 112 15.98 11.20 3.00
CA ALA A 112 16.42 9.83 2.77
C ALA A 112 16.41 9.01 4.08
N ALA A 113 16.86 9.61 5.19
CA ALA A 113 16.82 8.99 6.51
C ALA A 113 15.38 8.74 7.00
N ARG A 114 14.44 9.66 6.76
CA ARG A 114 13.01 9.47 7.10
C ARG A 114 12.38 8.34 6.27
N ILE A 115 12.69 8.28 4.98
CA ILE A 115 12.22 7.21 4.09
C ILE A 115 12.79 5.86 4.56
N ALA A 116 14.09 5.78 4.85
CA ALA A 116 14.75 4.56 5.31
C ALA A 116 14.22 4.05 6.66
N THR A 117 13.78 4.96 7.55
CA THR A 117 13.24 4.62 8.87
C THR A 117 11.72 4.39 8.87
N GLY A 118 11.02 4.70 7.78
CA GLY A 118 9.57 4.48 7.64
C GLY A 118 8.69 5.31 8.58
N GLY A 119 9.24 6.32 9.24
CA GLY A 119 8.57 7.11 10.26
C GLY A 119 8.11 8.49 9.75
N PRO A 120 6.88 8.93 10.07
CA PRO A 120 6.53 10.34 9.90
C PRO A 120 7.42 11.15 10.85
N GLY A 121 8.19 12.09 10.29
CA GLY A 121 9.00 13.02 11.09
C GLY A 121 8.09 13.84 12.01
N PRO A 122 8.64 14.41 13.10
CA PRO A 122 7.87 15.28 13.98
C PRO A 122 7.35 16.44 13.13
N THR A 123 6.03 16.52 12.96
CA THR A 123 5.35 17.70 12.45
C THR A 123 5.83 18.86 13.29
N HIS A 124 6.68 19.70 12.71
CA HIS A 124 7.13 20.93 13.33
C HIS A 124 5.88 21.74 13.61
N GLU A 125 5.54 21.86 14.89
CA GLU A 125 4.52 22.79 15.40
C GLU A 125 4.85 24.19 14.88
N VAL A 126 4.20 24.60 13.79
CA VAL A 126 4.12 26.00 13.40
C VAL A 126 2.78 26.48 13.93
N ASN A 127 2.83 26.94 15.17
CA ASN A 127 1.80 27.74 15.80
C ASN A 127 1.41 28.91 14.89
N GLY A 128 0.16 28.90 14.42
CA GLY A 128 -0.58 30.07 13.99
C GLY A 128 -1.97 29.96 14.60
N HIS A 129 -2.28 30.80 15.57
CA HIS A 129 -3.54 30.86 16.31
C HIS A 129 -4.78 30.61 15.44
N ALA A 130 -5.52 29.55 15.77
CA ALA A 130 -6.96 29.52 15.56
C ALA A 130 -7.60 29.47 16.95
N THR A 131 -7.92 30.64 17.49
CA THR A 131 -8.90 30.74 18.57
C THR A 131 -10.16 29.99 18.15
N PRO A 132 -10.74 29.13 18.99
CA PRO A 132 -12.01 28.50 18.66
C PRO A 132 -13.07 29.60 18.63
N GLU A 133 -13.54 29.95 17.43
CA GLU A 133 -14.73 30.78 17.30
C GLU A 133 -15.90 30.03 17.95
N ASP A 134 -16.48 30.67 18.97
CA ASP A 134 -17.67 30.22 19.68
C ASP A 134 -18.87 30.30 18.72
N ARG A 135 -19.12 29.21 17.97
CA ARG A 135 -20.29 29.11 17.09
C ARG A 135 -21.54 28.91 17.93
N SER A 136 -22.11 30.01 18.40
CA SER A 136 -23.46 30.05 18.94
C SER A 136 -24.48 29.81 17.83
N PHE A 137 -24.82 28.56 17.56
CA PHE A 137 -26.05 28.24 16.83
C PHE A 137 -27.23 28.41 17.78
N ARG A 138 -27.80 29.62 17.79
CA ARG A 138 -29.14 29.85 18.34
C ARG A 138 -30.15 29.18 17.40
N ALA A 139 -30.63 28.01 17.79
CA ALA A 139 -31.79 27.38 17.16
C ALA A 139 -32.98 28.33 17.28
N ALA A 140 -33.47 28.82 16.14
CA ALA A 140 -34.78 29.41 16.05
C ALA A 140 -35.80 28.26 16.08
N ALA A 141 -36.38 28.02 17.26
CA ALA A 141 -37.56 27.19 17.41
C ALA A 141 -38.78 28.10 17.62
N THR A 142 -39.71 27.97 16.67
CA THR A 142 -41.19 28.13 16.75
C THR A 142 -41.79 29.09 17.77
#